data_AF-A0AAP8N749-F1
#
_entry.id   AF-A0AAP8N749-F1
#
_cell.length_a   1.000
_cell.length_b   1.000
_cell.length_c   1.000
_cell.angle_alpha   90.00
_cell.angle_beta   90.00
_cell.angle_gamma   90.00
#
_symmetry.space_group_name_H-M   'P 1'
#
loop_
_entity.id
_entity.type
_entity.pdbx_description
1 polymer ?
#
loop_
_entity_poly.entity_id
_entity_poly.type
_entity_poly.pdbx_seq_one_letter_code
_entity_poly.pdbx_strand_id
1 'polypeptide(L)'
;LTIEEVIKNILSGLIVVLVDGEAKALAVDVRSYPGRGPTEPDTERVVRGSRDGFTENIINNTGLIRRRIRDENLRNEIMQVGDSSKTDVCV
;
A
#
# COMPACT_ATOMS: atom_id res chain seq x y z
N LEU A 1 -16.20 -7.12 13.73
CA LEU A 1 -14.83 -6.64 13.89
C LEU A 1 -14.85 -5.60 14.99
N THR A 2 -13.95 -5.69 15.96
CA THR A 2 -13.70 -4.57 16.88
C THR A 2 -13.02 -3.42 16.12
N ILE A 3 -12.97 -2.23 16.70
CA ILE A 3 -12.31 -1.06 16.08
C ILE A 3 -10.84 -1.39 15.77
N GLU A 4 -10.14 -2.07 16.68
CA GLU A 4 -8.76 -2.50 16.51
C GLU A 4 -8.58 -3.47 15.34
N GLU A 5 -9.52 -4.42 15.17
CA GLU A 5 -9.50 -5.35 14.05
C GLU A 5 -9.77 -4.65 12.71
N VAL A 6 -10.67 -3.65 12.70
CA VAL A 6 -10.92 -2.82 11.52
C VAL A 6 -9.67 -2.07 11.10
N ILE A 7 -9.03 -1.37 12.05
CA ILE A 7 -7.79 -0.61 11.80
C ILE A 7 -6.71 -1.55 11.24
N LYS A 8 -6.47 -2.69 11.90
CA LYS A 8 -5.49 -3.68 11.45
C LYS A 8 -5.75 -4.20 10.04
N ASN A 9 -7.02 -4.44 9.69
CA ASN A 9 -7.40 -4.93 8.37
C ASN A 9 -7.17 -3.86 7.29
N ILE A 10 -7.56 -2.61 7.54
CA ILE A 10 -7.33 -1.47 6.64
C ILE A 10 -5.83 -1.26 6.42
N LEU A 11 -5.03 -1.25 7.49
CA LEU A 11 -3.57 -1.12 7.41
C LEU A 11 -2.88 -2.29 6.70
N SER A 12 -3.55 -3.44 6.62
CA SER A 12 -3.06 -4.63 5.91
C SER A 12 -3.50 -4.70 4.44
N GLY A 13 -4.22 -3.68 3.94
CA GLY A 13 -4.68 -3.59 2.56
C GLY A 13 -5.99 -4.32 2.27
N LEU A 14 -6.78 -4.67 3.30
CA LEU A 14 -8.14 -5.17 3.11
C LEU A 14 -9.11 -4.00 3.00
N ILE A 15 -10.17 -4.19 2.23
CA ILE A 15 -11.30 -3.26 2.22
C ILE A 15 -12.20 -3.62 3.40
N VAL A 16 -12.56 -2.62 4.21
CA VAL A 16 -13.57 -2.78 5.26
C VAL A 16 -14.82 -2.01 4.87
N VAL A 17 -15.97 -2.68 4.86
CA VAL A 17 -17.28 -2.10 4.60
C VAL A 17 -18.02 -1.97 5.92
N LEU A 18 -18.41 -0.74 6.23
CA LEU A 18 -19.25 -0.38 7.38
C LEU A 18 -20.65 -0.07 6.85
N VAL A 19 -21.68 -0.70 7.43
CA VAL A 19 -23.08 -0.48 7.07
C VAL A 19 -23.74 0.25 8.23
N ASP A 20 -24.44 1.35 7.92
CA ASP A 20 -25.14 2.12 8.94
C ASP A 20 -26.23 1.28 9.62
N GLY A 21 -26.30 1.36 10.95
CA GLY A 21 -27.17 0.53 11.78
C GLY A 21 -26.67 -0.89 12.08
N GLU A 22 -25.57 -1.35 11.48
CA GLU A 22 -25.01 -2.68 11.75
C GLU A 22 -23.85 -2.64 12.75
N ALA A 23 -23.91 -3.52 13.75
CA ALA A 23 -22.84 -3.66 14.75
C ALA A 23 -21.60 -4.41 14.22
N LYS A 24 -21.66 -4.91 12.97
CA LYS A 24 -20.61 -5.72 12.36
C LYS A 24 -20.10 -5.06 11.09
N ALA A 25 -18.78 -5.05 10.95
CA ALA A 25 -18.08 -4.66 9.73
C ALA A 25 -17.73 -5.90 8.89
N LEU A 26 -17.76 -5.76 7.57
CA LEU A 26 -17.31 -6.78 6.62
C LEU A 26 -15.88 -6.46 6.16
N ALA A 27 -14.98 -7.44 6.18
CA ALA A 27 -13.65 -7.30 5.59
C ALA A 27 -13.57 -8.13 4.31
N VAL A 28 -13.12 -7.50 3.22
CA VAL A 28 -12.96 -8.10 1.90
C VAL A 28 -11.49 -8.05 1.52
N ASP A 29 -10.92 -9.22 1.27
CA ASP A 29 -9.55 -9.33 0.76
C ASP A 29 -9.55 -9.25 -0.77
N VAL A 30 -9.18 -8.09 -1.29
CA VAL A 30 -9.02 -7.83 -2.73
C VAL A 30 -7.56 -7.75 -3.14
N ARG A 31 -6.62 -8.17 -2.28
CA ARG A 31 -5.20 -8.00 -2.54
C ARG A 31 -4.77 -8.95 -3.65
N SER A 32 -4.50 -8.38 -4.82
CA SER A 32 -3.83 -9.09 -5.90
C SER A 32 -2.33 -9.01 -5.66
N TYR A 33 -1.74 -10.09 -5.19
CA TYR A 33 -0.29 -10.22 -5.14
C TYR A 33 0.18 -10.75 -6.49
N PRO A 34 0.94 -9.97 -7.29
CA PRO A 34 1.65 -10.55 -8.42
C PRO A 34 2.69 -11.53 -7.85
N GLY A 35 2.30 -12.79 -7.76
CA GLY A 35 3.20 -13.88 -7.42
C GLY A 35 4.12 -14.10 -8.61
N ARG A 36 5.43 -13.97 -8.40
CA ARG A 36 6.40 -14.52 -9.34
C ARG A 36 6.13 -16.04 -9.37
N GLY A 37 5.65 -16.57 -10.48
CA GLY A 37 5.58 -18.02 -10.68
C GLY A 37 6.97 -18.63 -10.45
N PRO A 38 7.07 -19.89 -9.98
CA PRO A 38 8.36 -20.52 -9.75
C PRO A 38 9.14 -20.54 -11.07
N THR A 39 10.10 -19.64 -11.22
CA THR A 39 11.03 -19.60 -12.35
C THR A 39 12.41 -19.80 -11.77
N GLU A 40 13.18 -20.70 -12.38
CA GLU A 40 14.55 -21.00 -11.97
C GLU A 40 15.34 -19.69 -11.81
N PRO A 41 16.08 -19.54 -10.71
CA PRO A 41 16.87 -18.34 -10.50
C PRO A 41 18.01 -18.32 -11.50
N ASP A 42 18.07 -17.28 -12.35
CA ASP A 42 19.28 -16.97 -13.10
C ASP A 42 20.41 -16.75 -12.08
N THR A 43 21.34 -17.69 -12.08
CA THR A 43 22.56 -17.68 -11.31
C THR A 43 23.39 -16.48 -11.75
N GLU A 44 23.25 -15.32 -11.10
CA GLU A 44 24.37 -14.38 -10.91
C GLU A 44 24.13 -13.25 -9.89
N ARG A 45 25.12 -13.16 -8.98
CA ARG A 45 25.57 -12.05 -8.10
C ARG A 45 24.55 -11.33 -7.20
N VAL A 46 24.50 -11.83 -5.97
CA VAL A 46 24.61 -11.10 -4.69
C VAL A 46 24.32 -9.59 -4.74
N VAL A 47 23.04 -9.22 -4.72
CA VAL A 47 22.60 -7.97 -4.07
C VAL A 47 21.51 -8.37 -3.08
N ARG A 48 21.88 -8.46 -1.80
CA ARG A 48 20.92 -8.61 -0.69
C ARG A 48 20.23 -7.25 -0.49
N GLY A 49 19.17 -7.00 -1.26
CA GLY A 49 18.28 -5.85 -1.11
C GLY A 49 16.86 -6.22 -1.49
N SER A 50 15.87 -5.61 -0.84
CA SER A 50 14.46 -5.77 -1.23
C SER A 50 14.31 -5.32 -2.68
N ARG A 51 13.75 -6.16 -3.56
CA ARG A 51 13.53 -5.84 -4.99
C ARG A 51 12.40 -4.82 -5.23
N ASP A 52 11.92 -4.16 -4.19
CA ASP A 52 10.90 -3.12 -4.30
C ASP A 52 11.59 -1.80 -4.71
N GLY A 53 11.85 -1.66 -6.00
CA GLY A 53 12.26 -0.38 -6.58
C GLY A 53 11.06 0.55 -6.71
N PHE A 54 11.23 1.82 -6.36
CA PHE A 54 10.24 2.83 -6.73
C PHE A 54 10.14 2.94 -8.26
N THR A 55 8.95 3.31 -8.71
CA THR A 55 8.59 3.55 -10.12
C THR A 55 8.32 5.04 -10.33
N GLU A 56 8.03 5.46 -11.56
CA GLU A 56 7.63 6.85 -11.84
C GLU A 56 6.20 7.17 -11.34
N ASN A 57 5.43 6.16 -10.90
CA ASN A 57 4.06 6.34 -10.44
C ASN A 57 4.01 6.56 -8.91
N ILE A 58 3.59 7.77 -8.53
CA ILE A 58 3.51 8.20 -7.13
C ILE A 58 2.58 7.32 -6.28
N ILE A 59 1.43 6.90 -6.84
CA ILE A 59 0.44 6.07 -6.14
C ILE A 59 1.03 4.69 -5.82
N ASN A 60 1.74 4.09 -6.79
CA ASN A 60 2.38 2.79 -6.60
C ASN A 60 3.46 2.87 -5.52
N ASN A 61 4.27 3.92 -5.52
CA ASN A 61 5.34 4.11 -4.54
C ASN A 61 4.78 4.31 -3.12
N THR A 62 3.74 5.13 -2.99
CA THR A 62 3.04 5.32 -1.72
C THR A 62 2.42 4.01 -1.21
N GLY A 63 1.88 3.18 -2.11
CA GLY A 63 1.42 1.83 -1.80
C GLY A 63 2.54 0.90 -1.30
N LEU A 64 3.74 0.95 -1.92
CA LEU A 64 4.91 0.19 -1.47
C LEU A 64 5.36 0.60 -0.05
N ILE A 65 5.41 1.91 0.23
CA ILE A 65 5.73 2.43 1.57
C ILE A 65 4.68 1.96 2.59
N ARG A 66 3.39 2.12 2.28
CA ARG A 66 2.28 1.70 3.15
C ARG A 66 2.26 0.19 3.41
N ARG A 67 2.65 -0.63 2.42
CA ARG A 67 2.77 -2.08 2.60
C ARG A 67 3.86 -2.46 3.60
N ARG A 68 4.96 -1.69 3.64
CA ARG A 68 6.08 -1.88 4.57
C ARG A 68 5.80 -1.30 5.95
N ILE A 69 5.18 -0.12 6.02
CA ILE A 69 4.87 0.61 7.27
C ILE A 69 3.36 0.58 7.50
N ARG A 70 2.92 -0.32 8.39
CA ARG A 70 1.52 -0.46 8.82
C ARG A 70 1.24 0.33 10.10
N ASP A 71 1.68 1.59 10.12
CA ASP A 71 1.45 2.51 11.22
C ASP A 71 0.25 3.41 10.88
N GLU A 72 -0.64 3.62 11.85
CA GLU A 72 -1.77 4.55 11.74
C GLU A 72 -1.34 6.01 11.63
N ASN A 73 -0.13 6.33 12.12
CA ASN A 73 0.45 7.66 12.09
C ASN A 73 1.14 8.00 10.76
N LEU A 74 1.39 7.00 9.91
CA LEU A 74 1.88 7.27 8.55
C LEU A 74 0.77 7.93 7.73
N ARG A 75 0.98 9.20 7.38
CA ARG A 75 0.09 9.99 6.51
C ARG A 75 0.86 10.37 5.25
N ASN A 76 0.15 10.37 4.13
CA ASN A 76 0.67 10.76 2.84
C ASN A 76 -0.24 11.88 2.33
N GLU A 77 0.31 13.06 2.09
CA GLU A 77 -0.42 14.21 1.59
C GLU A 77 -0.01 14.52 0.15
N ILE A 78 -0.96 14.35 -0.79
CA ILE A 78 -0.74 14.70 -2.19
C ILE A 78 -1.05 16.18 -2.39
N MET A 79 -0.08 16.92 -2.92
CA MET A 79 -0.19 18.35 -3.19
C MET A 79 0.41 18.70 -4.55
N GLN A 80 0.01 19.85 -5.10
CA GLN A 80 0.57 20.37 -6.36
C GLN A 80 1.56 21.49 -6.11
N VAL A 81 2.73 21.39 -6.71
CA VAL A 81 3.81 22.37 -6.59
C VAL A 81 4.22 22.93 -7.95
N GLY A 82 4.77 24.15 -7.95
CA GLY A 82 5.21 24.86 -9.15
C GLY A 82 4.15 25.75 -9.77
N ASP A 83 4.60 26.81 -10.45
CA ASP A 83 3.70 27.85 -10.98
C ASP A 83 3.10 27.46 -12.33
N SER A 84 3.90 26.93 -13.25
CA SER A 84 3.47 26.61 -14.62
C SER A 84 3.02 25.16 -14.81
N SER A 85 3.74 24.18 -14.25
CA SER A 85 3.50 22.75 -14.52
C SER A 85 2.54 22.07 -13.54
N LYS A 86 2.31 22.65 -12.35
CA LYS A 86 1.47 22.10 -11.27
C LYS A 86 1.72 20.60 -11.06
N THR A 87 2.95 20.27 -10.68
CA THR A 87 3.42 18.90 -10.53
C THR A 87 2.87 18.29 -9.24
N ASP A 88 2.29 17.09 -9.32
CA ASP A 88 1.84 16.32 -8.16
C ASP A 88 3.04 15.77 -7.36
N VAL A 89 3.08 16.05 -6.07
CA VAL A 89 4.09 15.58 -5.10
C VAL A 89 3.39 15.04 -3.86
N CYS A 90 4.02 14.09 -3.18
CA CYS A 90 3.52 13.48 -1.95
C CYS A 90 4.53 13.71 -0.82
N VAL A 91 4.05 14.20 0.32
CA VAL A 91 4.82 14.43 1.56
C VAL A 91 4.30 13.52 2.68
#